data_AF-A0A2V5VR26-F1
#
_entry.id   AF-A0A2V5VR26-F1
#
_cell.length_a   1.000
_cell.length_b   1.000
_cell.length_c   1.000
_cell.angle_alpha   90.00
_cell.angle_beta   90.00
_cell.angle_gamma   90.00
#
_symmetry.space_group_name_H-M   'P 1'
#
loop_
_entity.id
_entity.type
_entity.pdbx_description
1 polymer ?
#
loop_
_entity_poly.entity_id
_entity_poly.type
_entity_poly.pdbx_seq_one_letter_code
_entity_poly.pdbx_strand_id
1 'polypeptide(L)' 'MIIEQIRSRLHNGFHPFTLELSNGKKIRVPHEDFIALHPKVVVVIDPKGVSHTINPLHIVSIDETARHR' A
#
# COMPACT_ATOMS: atom_id res chain seq x y z
N MET A 1 -4.92 -12.06 6.14
CA MET A 1 -3.79 -11.97 5.18
C MET A 1 -3.64 -10.53 4.71
N ILE A 2 -2.41 -10.07 4.46
CA ILE A 2 -2.12 -8.66 4.13
C ILE A 2 -2.88 -8.17 2.89
N ILE A 3 -3.05 -9.03 1.88
CA ILE A 3 -3.83 -8.72 0.66
C ILE A 3 -5.27 -8.35 0.98
N GLU A 4 -5.95 -9.13 1.83
CA GLU A 4 -7.34 -8.83 2.21
C GLU A 4 -7.44 -7.55 3.05
N GLN A 5 -6.41 -7.23 3.83
CA GLN A 5 -6.35 -5.95 4.56
C GLN A 5 -6.19 -4.76 3.60
N ILE A 6 -5.37 -4.88 2.56
CA ILE A 6 -5.24 -3.85 1.51
C ILE A 6 -6.56 -3.74 0.75
N ARG A 7 -7.14 -4.86 0.31
CA ARG A 7 -8.42 -4.89 -0.41
C ARG A 7 -9.54 -4.21 0.37
N SER A 8 -9.64 -4.49 1.67
CA SER A 8 -10.62 -3.83 2.55
C SER A 8 -10.43 -2.31 2.56
N ARG A 9 -9.19 -1.82 2.60
CA ARG A 9 -8.88 -0.37 2.57
C ARG A 9 -9.17 0.31 1.22
N LEU A 10 -9.12 -0.43 0.12
CA LEU A 10 -9.48 0.10 -1.19
C LEU A 10 -11.01 0.23 -1.33
N HIS A 11 -11.79 -0.72 -0.82
CA HIS A 11 -13.23 -0.75 -1.06
C HIS A 11 -14.11 -0.14 0.05
N ASN A 12 -13.61 0.04 1.27
CA ASN A 12 -14.40 0.52 2.42
C ASN A 12 -14.20 2.02 2.73
N GLY A 13 -14.15 2.86 1.69
CA GLY A 13 -13.84 4.28 1.83
C GLY A 13 -12.34 4.48 1.94
N PHE A 14 -11.71 4.79 0.81
CA PHE A 14 -10.27 4.90 0.70
C PHE A 14 -9.71 6.00 1.63
N HIS A 15 -8.69 5.62 2.41
CA HIS A 15 -7.88 6.55 3.19
C HIS A 15 -6.41 6.31 2.86
N PRO A 16 -5.60 7.37 2.68
CA PRO A 16 -4.17 7.20 2.40
C PRO A 16 -3.46 6.39 3.47
N PHE A 17 -2.70 5.39 3.04
CA PHE A 17 -1.93 4.51 3.93
C PHE A 17 -0.51 4.33 3.42
N THR A 18 0.36 3.83 4.30
CA THR A 18 1.75 3.53 4.00
C THR A 18 2.00 2.04 4.16
N LEU A 19 2.58 1.41 3.14
CA LEU A 19 3.08 0.05 3.21
C LEU A 19 4.50 0.07 3.75
N GLU A 20 4.77 -0.71 4.79
CA GLU A 20 6.13 -0.97 5.26
C GLU A 20 6.58 -2.34 4.75
N LEU A 21 7.76 -2.37 4.15
CA LEU A 21 8.36 -3.59 3.64
C LEU A 21 9.38 -4.16 4.63
N SER A 22 9.68 -5.45 4.52
CA SER A 22 10.63 -6.17 5.38
C SER A 22 12.06 -5.64 5.33
N ASN A 23 12.39 -4.82 4.32
CA ASN A 23 13.69 -4.12 4.20
C ASN A 23 13.67 -2.71 4.81
N GLY A 24 12.61 -2.34 5.53
CA GLY A 24 12.41 -1.01 6.13
C GLY A 24 11.92 0.07 5.16
N LYS A 25 11.72 -0.26 3.87
CA LYS A 25 11.21 0.70 2.89
C LYS A 25 9.73 1.02 3.17
N LYS A 26 9.40 2.31 3.21
CA LYS A 26 8.03 2.81 3.34
C LYS A 26 7.53 3.34 2.01
N ILE A 27 6.37 2.85 1.57
CA ILE A 27 5.76 3.22 0.29
C ILE A 27 4.36 3.76 0.56
N ARG A 28 4.18 5.05 0.30
CA ARG A 28 2.89 5.73 0.50
C ARG A 28 1.96 5.46 -0.69
N VAL A 29 0.72 5.11 -0.38
CA VAL A 29 -0.39 4.98 -1.33
C VAL A 29 -1.32 6.18 -1.11
N PRO A 30 -1.22 7.25 -1.94
CA PRO A 30 -1.98 8.48 -1.73
C PRO A 30 -3.43 8.41 -2.22
N HIS A 31 -3.73 7.51 -3.17
CA HIS A 31 -5.05 7.30 -3.77
C HIS A 31 -5.17 5.83 -4.22
N GLU A 32 -6.38 5.31 -4.39
CA GLU A 32 -6.61 3.94 -4.87
C GLU A 32 -6.06 3.70 -6.28
N ASP A 33 -6.05 4.72 -7.14
CA ASP A 33 -5.47 4.65 -8.50
C ASP A 33 -3.96 4.46 -8.51
N PHE A 34 -3.29 4.70 -7.38
CA PHE A 34 -1.83 4.60 -7.27
C PHE A 34 -1.41 3.17 -6.89
N ILE A 35 -2.35 2.23 -6.78
CA ILE A 35 -2.08 0.84 -6.40
C ILE A 35 -2.87 -0.16 -7.25
N ALA A 36 -2.18 -1.20 -7.71
CA ALA A 36 -2.79 -2.39 -8.29
C ALA A 36 -2.52 -3.60 -7.40
N LEU A 37 -3.56 -4.39 -7.16
CA LEU A 37 -3.55 -5.49 -6.19
C LEU A 37 -3.85 -6.83 -6.87
N HIS A 38 -2.93 -7.79 -6.75
CA HIS A 38 -3.13 -9.19 -7.10
C HIS A 38 -2.54 -10.09 -5.99
N PRO A 39 -3.06 -11.30 -5.73
CA PRO A 39 -2.55 -12.16 -4.65
C PRO A 39 -1.04 -12.48 -4.70
N LYS A 40 -0.40 -12.33 -5.87
CA LYS A 40 1.05 -12.57 -6.07
C LYS A 40 1.88 -11.30 -6.21
N VAL A 41 1.26 -10.15 -6.42
CA VAL A 41 1.97 -8.90 -6.72
C VAL A 41 1.14 -7.69 -6.31
N VAL A 42 1.78 -6.75 -5.64
CA VAL A 42 1.26 -5.40 -5.42
C VAL A 42 2.13 -4.45 -6.22
N VAL A 43 1.52 -3.58 -7.02
CA VAL A 43 2.24 -2.52 -7.73
C VAL A 43 1.78 -1.20 -7.15
N VAL A 44 2.70 -0.34 -6.72
CA VAL A 44 2.39 1.02 -6.25
C VAL A 44 3.16 2.02 -7.10
N ILE A 45 2.48 3.03 -7.63
CA ILE A 45 3.11 4.17 -8.29
C ILE A 45 3.29 5.24 -7.21
N ASP A 46 4.50 5.76 -7.03
CA ASP A 46 4.74 6.84 -6.08
C ASP A 46 4.42 8.23 -6.68
N PRO A 47 4.37 9.32 -5.88
CA PRO A 47 4.09 10.66 -6.40
C PRO A 47 5.12 11.18 -7.42
N LYS A 48 6.28 10.55 -7.57
CA LYS A 48 7.29 10.89 -8.59
C LYS A 48 7.09 10.09 -9.88
N GLY A 49 6.05 9.26 -9.95
CA GLY A 49 5.75 8.39 -11.10
C GLY A 49 6.57 7.11 -11.15
N VAL A 50 7.30 6.75 -10.09
CA VAL A 50 8.10 5.51 -10.06
C VAL A 50 7.21 4.35 -9.60
N SER A 51 7.19 3.27 -10.38
CA SER A 51 6.48 2.05 -10.03
C SER A 51 7.32 1.15 -9.13
N HIS A 52 6.72 0.69 -8.03
CA HIS A 52 7.29 -0.27 -7.09
C HIS A 52 6.53 -1.59 -7.18
N THR A 53 7.17 -2.63 -7.71
CA THR A 53 6.62 -4.00 -7.74
C THR A 53 7.01 -4.72 -6.46
N ILE A 54 6.01 -5.15 -5.69
CA ILE A 54 6.17 -5.67 -4.33
C ILE A 54 5.59 -7.08 -4.26
N ASN A 55 6.35 -8.02 -3.72
CA ASN A 55 5.79 -9.32 -3.32
C ASN A 55 5.00 -9.12 -2.02
N PRO A 56 3.71 -9.52 -1.95
CA PRO A 56 2.88 -9.35 -0.76
C PRO A 56 3.50 -9.93 0.52
N LEU A 57 4.33 -10.97 0.41
CA LEU A 57 5.01 -11.60 1.56
C LEU A 57 6.06 -10.69 2.23
N HIS A 58 6.53 -9.65 1.53
CA HIS A 58 7.47 -8.68 2.08
C HIS A 58 6.78 -7.50 2.76
N ILE A 59 5.44 -7.40 2.73
CA ILE A 59 4.72 -6.33 3.42
C ILE A 59 4.55 -6.74 4.88
N VAL A 60 5.18 -5.98 5.78
CA VAL A 60 5.19 -6.28 7.22
C VAL A 60 4.15 -5.49 8.01
N SER A 61 3.78 -4.29 7.54
CA SER A 61 2.76 -3.47 8.18
C SER A 61 2.04 -2.56 7.17
N ILE A 62 0.86 -2.09 7.57
CA ILE A 62 0.08 -1.06 6.86
C ILE A 62 -0.25 0.01 7.89
N ASP A 63 0.41 1.16 7.78
CA ASP A 63 0.16 2.29 8.66
C ASP A 63 -0.85 3.25 8.01
N GLU A 64 -1.92 3.53 8.72
CA GLU A 64 -2.79 4.66 8.37
C GLU A 64 -2.04 5.94 8.68
N THR A 65 -1.97 6.83 7.70
CA THR A 65 -1.40 8.16 7.96
C THR A 65 -2.44 8.88 8.80
N ALA A 66 -2.32 8.80 10.13
CA ALA A 66 -3.14 9.57 11.03
C ALA A 66 -3.06 11.03 10.57
N ARG A 67 -4.19 11.61 10.18
CA ARG A 67 -4.30 13.06 10.07
C ARG A 67 -3.93 13.58 11.46
N HIS A 68 -2.71 14.10 11.62
CA HIS A 68 -2.40 15.00 12.71
C HIS A 68 -3.45 16.11 12.63
N ARG A 69 -4.42 16.05 13.56
CA ARG A 69 -5.29 17.17 13.91
C ARG A 69 -4.46 18.22 14.62
#